data_AF-A0A8B8D815-F1
#
_entry.id   AF-A0A8B8D815-F1
#
_cell.length_a   1.000
_cell.length_b   1.000
_cell.length_c   1.000
_cell.angle_alpha   90.00
_cell.angle_beta   90.00
_cell.angle_gamma   90.00
#
_symmetry.space_group_name_H-M   'P 1'
#
loop_
_entity.id
_entity.type
_entity.pdbx_description
1 polymer ?
#
loop_
_entity_poly.entity_id
_entity_poly.type
_entity_poly.pdbx_seq_one_letter_code
_entity_poly.pdbx_strand_id
1 'polypeptide(L)'
;MRYHTVVTILASLFAIGEPHGYMIDPPQRSSMWRVYPGFTPNYNDMELYCGGRERQWNELGGKCGTCGDPYDAEVPENEAGGKYATGIIGRNYTRGQIIKVKVVLTANHVGDFQFKLCPHNNPKERVSPQCLDQHVLTLAGTNEHRYLVSSMQWEHEIDLQLPPEVVCTQCVLQWTYTTGNSPGYPPEMFVNCADVAIVGDVSSVAEPFTSSPLKSPNTPGTLTTTIGDSKGCSNGVLMCHGTPPDDVTEERFCNEHCRKGTSSCTTKRCYCQCENITCKAIGAFEGQTSVDAWCTTICTLTSDLCSTANRDRCRCVYRY
;
A
#
# COMPACT_ATOMS: atom_id res chain seq x y z
N MET A 1 -44.31 19.03 56.49
CA MET A 1 -43.01 18.38 56.25
C MET A 1 -42.56 18.71 54.84
N ARG A 2 -41.31 19.16 54.70
CA ARG A 2 -40.73 19.73 53.48
C ARG A 2 -40.37 18.63 52.47
N TYR A 3 -40.51 18.99 51.20
CA TYR A 3 -40.17 18.26 49.98
C TYR A 3 -38.73 17.76 49.94
N HIS A 4 -38.52 16.57 49.35
CA HIS A 4 -37.31 16.29 48.58
C HIS A 4 -37.69 15.57 47.29
N THR A 5 -37.89 16.37 46.23
CA THR A 5 -37.85 15.88 44.85
C THR A 5 -36.42 15.47 44.56
N VAL A 6 -36.17 14.16 44.47
CA VAL A 6 -34.89 13.63 44.00
C VAL A 6 -34.83 13.87 42.49
N VAL A 7 -34.09 14.88 42.07
CA VAL A 7 -33.75 15.10 40.66
C VAL A 7 -32.54 14.22 40.36
N THR A 8 -32.79 13.06 39.79
CA THR A 8 -31.74 12.21 39.23
C THR A 8 -31.22 12.88 37.96
N ILE A 9 -30.09 13.57 38.05
CA ILE A 9 -29.36 14.03 36.88
C ILE A 9 -28.77 12.77 36.23
N LEU A 10 -29.45 12.23 35.22
CA LEU A 10 -28.80 11.34 34.26
C LEU A 10 -27.76 12.20 33.54
N ALA A 11 -26.51 12.14 34.00
CA ALA A 11 -25.38 12.48 33.18
C ALA A 11 -25.38 11.46 32.03
N SER A 12 -25.94 11.86 30.90
CA SER A 12 -25.71 11.18 29.63
C SER A 12 -24.21 11.20 29.40
N LEU A 13 -23.56 10.07 29.73
CA LEU A 13 -22.28 9.68 29.18
C LEU A 13 -22.45 9.63 27.66
N PHE A 14 -22.33 10.79 27.00
CA PHE A 14 -21.84 10.79 25.63
C PHE A 14 -20.46 10.17 25.75
N ALA A 15 -20.35 8.87 25.45
CA ALA A 15 -19.09 8.28 25.10
C ALA A 15 -18.61 9.07 23.89
N ILE A 16 -17.78 10.08 24.13
CA ILE A 16 -17.01 10.75 23.10
C ILE A 16 -16.01 9.68 22.69
N GLY A 17 -16.41 8.82 21.76
CA GLY A 17 -15.52 7.80 21.21
C GLY A 17 -14.30 8.52 20.67
N GLU A 18 -13.11 8.06 21.01
CA GLU A 18 -11.88 8.62 20.48
C GLU A 18 -11.97 8.67 18.95
N PRO A 19 -11.57 9.76 18.30
CA PRO A 19 -11.51 9.87 16.85
C PRO A 19 -10.66 8.75 16.30
N HIS A 20 -10.99 8.27 15.11
CA HIS A 20 -10.26 7.17 14.48
C HIS A 20 -10.45 7.24 12.99
N GLY A 21 -9.40 6.94 12.24
CA GLY A 21 -9.51 6.88 10.80
C GLY A 21 -8.22 6.55 10.09
N TYR A 22 -8.35 6.26 8.80
CA TYR A 22 -7.24 5.90 7.94
C TYR A 22 -7.45 6.39 6.51
N MET A 23 -6.33 6.67 5.83
CA MET A 23 -6.32 6.89 4.38
C MET A 23 -6.34 5.54 3.64
N ILE A 24 -7.41 5.29 2.87
CA ILE A 24 -7.64 4.01 2.18
C ILE A 24 -7.33 4.08 0.67
N ASP A 25 -7.36 5.28 0.09
CA ASP A 25 -6.89 5.53 -1.28
C ASP A 25 -6.08 6.83 -1.34
N PRO A 26 -4.77 6.80 -1.66
CA PRO A 26 -3.94 5.60 -1.70
C PRO A 26 -3.95 4.89 -0.34
N PRO A 27 -3.88 3.55 -0.29
CA PRO A 27 -3.84 2.85 0.98
C PRO A 27 -2.58 3.22 1.75
N GLN A 28 -2.76 3.71 2.97
CA GLN A 28 -1.66 3.90 3.90
C GLN A 28 -1.05 2.56 4.34
N ARG A 29 0.20 2.59 4.82
CA ARG A 29 1.01 1.41 5.17
C ARG A 29 0.27 0.37 6.01
N SER A 30 -0.36 0.79 7.10
CA SER A 30 -1.15 -0.09 7.98
C SER A 30 -2.51 -0.51 7.40
N SER A 31 -3.01 0.10 6.33
CA SER A 31 -4.27 -0.27 5.67
C SER A 31 -4.07 -1.01 4.34
N MET A 32 -2.83 -1.30 3.94
CA MET A 32 -2.53 -2.05 2.71
C MET A 32 -3.31 -3.38 2.63
N TRP A 33 -3.47 -4.06 3.77
CA TRP A 33 -4.20 -5.33 3.88
C TRP A 33 -5.71 -5.22 3.59
N ARG A 34 -6.30 -4.03 3.76
CA ARG A 34 -7.71 -3.79 3.46
C ARG A 34 -7.97 -3.71 1.96
N VAL A 35 -6.96 -3.29 1.19
CA VAL A 35 -7.06 -3.08 -0.27
C VAL A 35 -6.43 -4.22 -1.05
N TYR A 36 -5.34 -4.78 -0.54
CA TYR A 36 -4.53 -5.80 -1.21
C TYR A 36 -4.40 -7.06 -0.36
N PRO A 37 -4.74 -8.24 -0.91
CA PRO A 37 -4.58 -9.49 -0.19
C PRO A 37 -3.09 -9.81 0.03
N GLY A 38 -2.77 -10.49 1.14
CA GLY A 38 -1.42 -10.97 1.45
C GLY A 38 -0.53 -9.99 2.22
N PHE A 39 -1.00 -8.77 2.50
CA PHE A 39 -0.33 -7.85 3.43
C PHE A 39 -0.67 -8.22 4.87
N THR A 40 0.30 -8.04 5.76
CA THR A 40 0.11 -8.27 7.20
C THR A 40 -0.97 -7.34 7.75
N PRO A 41 -2.06 -7.87 8.34
CA PRO A 41 -3.10 -7.03 8.90
C PRO A 41 -2.61 -6.20 10.07
N ASN A 42 -3.00 -4.92 10.08
CA ASN A 42 -3.10 -4.11 11.28
C ASN A 42 -4.59 -3.85 11.53
N TYR A 43 -5.19 -4.54 12.51
CA TYR A 43 -6.61 -4.38 12.83
C TYR A 43 -6.92 -3.04 13.51
N ASN A 44 -5.88 -2.35 14.00
CA ASN A 44 -5.92 -1.02 14.61
C ASN A 44 -5.31 0.03 13.67
N ASP A 45 -5.40 -0.16 12.35
CA ASP A 45 -4.86 0.77 11.36
C ASP A 45 -5.54 2.15 11.36
N MET A 46 -6.69 2.26 12.03
CA MET A 46 -7.37 3.53 12.33
C MET A 46 -6.80 4.29 13.53
N GLU A 47 -5.90 3.70 14.31
CA GLU A 47 -5.39 4.20 15.60
C GLU A 47 -3.93 4.71 15.49
N LEU A 48 -3.51 5.24 14.33
CA LEU A 48 -2.18 5.84 14.17
C LEU A 48 -2.13 7.27 14.76
N TYR A 49 -2.43 7.34 16.06
CA TYR A 49 -2.70 8.52 16.88
C TYR A 49 -1.52 9.02 17.72
N CYS A 50 -0.29 8.87 17.23
CA CYS A 50 0.92 9.36 17.91
C CYS A 50 1.19 8.74 19.29
N GLY A 51 0.60 7.57 19.58
CA GLY A 51 0.66 6.92 20.90
C GLY A 51 -0.35 7.42 21.93
N GLY A 52 -1.35 8.19 21.49
CA GLY A 52 -2.43 8.74 22.31
C GLY A 52 -2.16 10.17 22.78
N ARG A 53 -3.22 10.98 22.85
CA ARG A 53 -3.16 12.42 23.15
C ARG A 53 -2.40 12.74 24.44
N GLU A 54 -2.66 12.01 25.53
CA GLU A 54 -2.03 12.28 26.83
C GLU A 54 -0.51 12.11 26.75
N ARG A 55 -0.04 10.97 26.23
CA ARG A 55 1.38 10.69 26.05
C ARG A 55 2.03 11.70 25.10
N GLN A 56 1.40 11.96 23.95
CA GLN A 56 1.90 12.91 22.96
C GLN A 56 2.19 14.27 23.58
N TRP A 57 1.23 14.85 24.30
CA TRP A 57 1.33 16.23 24.75
C TRP A 57 2.02 16.39 26.11
N ASN A 58 1.76 15.50 27.06
CA ASN A 58 2.27 15.64 28.43
C ASN A 58 3.67 15.04 28.60
N GLU A 59 4.01 13.99 27.83
CA GLU A 59 5.28 13.27 27.97
C GLU A 59 6.24 13.57 26.82
N LEU A 60 5.74 13.65 25.58
CA LEU A 60 6.55 13.77 24.37
C LEU A 60 6.63 15.21 23.81
N GLY A 61 6.07 16.18 24.52
CA GLY A 61 6.15 17.60 24.15
C GLY A 61 5.44 17.94 22.84
N GLY A 62 4.33 17.24 22.55
CA GLY A 62 3.54 17.39 21.34
C GLY A 62 4.07 16.63 20.12
N LYS A 63 5.21 15.93 20.25
CA LYS A 63 5.86 15.25 19.13
C LYS A 63 5.14 13.95 18.76
N CYS A 64 5.10 13.67 17.46
CA CYS A 64 4.52 12.47 16.87
C CYS A 64 5.54 11.82 15.94
N GLY A 65 5.47 10.49 15.77
CA GLY A 65 6.15 9.80 14.69
C GLY A 65 5.67 10.33 13.33
N THR A 66 6.55 10.33 12.34
CA THR A 66 6.27 10.88 11.01
C THR A 66 5.13 10.13 10.31
N CYS A 67 4.88 8.87 10.69
CA CYS A 67 3.79 8.06 10.16
C CYS A 67 2.80 7.58 11.23
N GLY A 68 2.67 8.33 12.33
CA GLY A 68 1.62 8.15 13.35
C GLY A 68 1.95 7.19 14.48
N ASP A 69 3.13 6.56 14.46
CA ASP A 69 3.66 5.83 15.61
C ASP A 69 3.97 6.81 16.79
N PRO A 70 4.05 6.32 18.05
CA PRO A 70 4.58 7.11 19.16
C PRO A 70 5.97 7.65 18.82
N TYR A 71 6.23 8.92 19.15
CA TYR A 71 7.50 9.57 18.79
C TYR A 71 8.73 8.87 19.41
N ASP A 72 8.56 8.28 20.58
CA ASP A 72 9.59 7.54 21.32
C ASP A 72 9.55 6.02 21.08
N ALA A 73 8.80 5.55 20.09
CA ALA A 73 8.78 4.14 19.74
C ALA A 73 10.20 3.64 19.40
N GLU A 74 10.66 2.60 20.11
CA GLU A 74 11.95 1.98 19.87
C GLU A 74 12.05 1.43 18.44
N VAL A 75 10.96 0.80 17.97
CA VAL A 75 10.77 0.35 16.59
C VAL A 75 9.41 0.86 16.09
N PRO A 76 9.36 2.02 15.40
CA PRO A 76 8.12 2.52 14.81
C PRO A 76 7.65 1.56 13.70
N GLU A 77 6.40 1.09 13.75
CA GLU A 77 5.92 0.05 12.83
C GLU A 77 5.60 0.61 11.44
N ASN A 78 5.26 1.90 11.35
CA ASN A 78 4.86 2.57 10.11
C ASN A 78 5.96 3.41 9.49
N GLU A 79 7.15 3.48 10.09
CA GLU A 79 8.33 4.13 9.52
C GLU A 79 9.38 3.10 9.08
N ALA A 80 10.42 3.54 8.35
CA ALA A 80 11.39 2.63 7.75
C ALA A 80 12.03 1.66 8.76
N GLY A 81 12.10 0.38 8.35
CA GLY A 81 12.47 -0.74 9.21
C GLY A 81 11.31 -1.34 10.00
N GLY A 82 10.17 -0.64 10.06
CA GLY A 82 8.93 -1.07 10.69
C GLY A 82 8.17 -2.12 9.88
N LYS A 83 7.30 -2.85 10.59
CA LYS A 83 6.50 -3.96 10.08
C LYS A 83 5.63 -3.61 8.87
N TYR A 84 5.08 -2.39 8.82
CA TYR A 84 4.16 -1.95 7.78
C TYR A 84 4.83 -1.03 6.73
N ALA A 85 6.02 -0.51 7.01
CA ALA A 85 6.82 0.28 6.07
C ALA A 85 7.56 -0.60 5.05
N THR A 86 6.79 -1.32 4.23
CA THR A 86 7.31 -2.27 3.24
C THR A 86 7.95 -1.61 2.02
N GLY A 87 7.65 -0.33 1.77
CA GLY A 87 8.06 0.39 0.57
C GLY A 87 7.30 0.00 -0.70
N ILE A 88 6.25 -0.82 -0.59
CA ILE A 88 5.43 -1.22 -1.72
C ILE A 88 4.50 -0.07 -2.13
N ILE A 89 4.51 0.25 -3.42
CA ILE A 89 3.72 1.33 -4.00
C ILE A 89 2.23 0.96 -4.02
N GLY A 90 1.41 1.71 -3.28
CA GLY A 90 -0.04 1.56 -3.21
C GLY A 90 -0.79 2.23 -4.36
N ARG A 91 -0.24 3.29 -4.98
CA ARG A 91 -0.80 3.95 -6.17
C ARG A 91 0.29 4.56 -7.04
N ASN A 92 0.00 4.68 -8.34
CA ASN A 92 0.83 5.39 -9.31
C ASN A 92 0.06 6.61 -9.82
N TYR A 93 0.75 7.74 -9.94
CA TYR A 93 0.23 8.99 -10.46
C TYR A 93 1.18 9.57 -11.50
N THR A 94 0.71 10.58 -12.22
CA THR A 94 1.54 11.41 -13.10
C THR A 94 1.85 12.73 -12.41
N ARG A 95 3.01 13.33 -12.67
CA ARG A 95 3.37 14.65 -12.14
C ARG A 95 2.28 15.68 -12.45
N GLY A 96 1.99 16.59 -11.53
CA GLY A 96 0.94 17.60 -11.70
C GLY A 96 -0.50 17.07 -11.77
N GLN A 97 -0.72 15.75 -11.62
CA GLN A 97 -2.06 15.18 -11.63
C GLN A 97 -2.89 15.68 -10.44
N ILE A 98 -4.17 15.96 -10.69
CA ILE A 98 -5.17 16.05 -9.63
C ILE A 98 -5.54 14.62 -9.21
N ILE A 99 -5.23 14.27 -7.96
CA ILE A 99 -5.52 12.95 -7.40
C ILE A 99 -6.73 13.03 -6.48
N LYS A 100 -7.55 11.99 -6.47
CA LYS A 100 -8.62 11.84 -5.49
C LYS A 100 -8.13 10.93 -4.37
N VAL A 101 -7.99 11.47 -3.17
CA VAL A 101 -7.69 10.67 -1.97
C VAL A 101 -8.97 10.33 -1.23
N LYS A 102 -9.04 9.13 -0.65
CA LYS A 102 -10.15 8.66 0.18
C LYS A 102 -9.68 8.40 1.60
N VAL A 103 -10.33 9.06 2.55
CA VAL A 103 -10.14 8.87 3.99
C VAL A 103 -11.44 8.30 4.59
N VAL A 104 -11.30 7.31 5.46
CA VAL A 104 -12.40 6.70 6.21
C VAL A 104 -12.19 6.98 7.70
N LEU A 105 -13.15 7.65 8.32
CA LEU A 105 -13.23 7.84 9.77
C LEU A 105 -14.16 6.77 10.35
N THR A 106 -13.68 6.04 11.36
CA THR A 106 -14.49 5.08 12.13
C THR A 106 -15.08 5.71 13.39
N ALA A 107 -14.49 6.81 13.84
CA ALA A 107 -15.02 7.71 14.85
C ALA A 107 -14.72 9.15 14.39
N ASN A 108 -15.76 9.89 14.02
CA ASN A 108 -15.62 11.20 13.41
C ASN A 108 -15.70 12.33 14.45
N HIS A 109 -14.75 13.26 14.39
CA HIS A 109 -14.80 14.54 15.11
C HIS A 109 -14.66 15.72 14.14
N VAL A 110 -15.13 16.89 14.59
CA VAL A 110 -14.77 18.12 13.89
C VAL A 110 -13.25 18.31 13.90
N GLY A 111 -12.68 18.94 12.87
CA GLY A 111 -11.24 19.14 12.77
C GLY A 111 -10.81 19.50 11.36
N ASP A 112 -9.55 19.23 11.03
CA ASP A 112 -9.04 19.41 9.68
C ASP A 112 -8.08 18.30 9.25
N PHE A 113 -8.06 18.04 7.93
CA PHE A 113 -7.05 17.20 7.30
C PHE A 113 -6.02 18.07 6.57
N GLN A 114 -4.76 17.65 6.64
CA GLN A 114 -3.67 18.17 5.83
C GLN A 114 -2.94 17.02 5.12
N PHE A 115 -2.47 17.30 3.91
CA PHE A 115 -1.71 16.35 3.11
C PHE A 115 -0.35 16.91 2.75
N LYS A 116 0.69 16.10 2.88
CA LYS A 116 2.07 16.45 2.52
C LYS A 116 2.68 15.36 1.66
N LEU A 117 3.63 15.73 0.81
CA LEU A 117 4.30 14.81 -0.09
C LEU A 117 5.81 14.95 0.03
N CYS A 118 6.53 13.83 0.03
CA CYS A 118 7.99 13.83 -0.05
C CYS A 118 8.46 12.93 -1.20
N PRO A 119 9.27 13.42 -2.15
CA PRO A 119 9.94 12.61 -3.16
C PRO A 119 11.09 11.80 -2.56
N HIS A 120 10.75 10.80 -1.75
CA HIS A 120 11.66 10.14 -0.81
C HIS A 120 12.68 9.18 -1.45
N ASN A 121 12.23 8.35 -2.39
CA ASN A 121 13.00 7.41 -3.21
C ASN A 121 13.87 6.37 -2.46
N ASN A 122 13.73 6.24 -1.15
CA ASN A 122 14.48 5.26 -0.36
C ASN A 122 13.64 4.71 0.81
N PRO A 123 12.87 3.61 0.61
CA PRO A 123 11.99 3.08 1.65
C PRO A 123 12.73 2.50 2.87
N LYS A 124 14.06 2.39 2.84
CA LYS A 124 14.88 1.93 3.96
C LYS A 124 15.30 3.06 4.90
N GLU A 125 15.10 4.31 4.52
CA GLU A 125 15.38 5.47 5.35
C GLU A 125 14.06 6.06 5.87
N ARG A 126 14.12 6.68 7.05
CA ARG A 126 12.94 7.38 7.57
C ARG A 126 12.75 8.65 6.77
N VAL A 127 11.52 8.86 6.27
CA VAL A 127 11.13 10.12 5.66
C VAL A 127 11.26 11.25 6.70
N SER A 128 11.85 12.36 6.31
CA SER A 128 12.05 13.49 7.21
C SER A 128 10.86 14.46 7.17
N PRO A 129 10.50 15.09 8.29
CA PRO A 129 9.53 16.19 8.30
C PRO A 129 9.92 17.31 7.33
N GLN A 130 11.22 17.62 7.22
CA GLN A 130 11.72 18.66 6.33
C GLN A 130 11.42 18.38 4.86
N CYS A 131 11.45 17.11 4.42
CA CYS A 131 11.08 16.76 3.05
C CYS A 131 9.57 16.91 2.82
N LEU A 132 8.75 16.48 3.79
CA LEU A 132 7.29 16.62 3.71
C LEU A 132 6.85 18.08 3.70
N ASP A 133 7.51 18.92 4.50
CA ASP A 133 7.20 20.35 4.62
C ASP A 133 7.52 21.14 3.34
N GLN A 134 8.33 20.57 2.42
CA GLN A 134 8.57 21.18 1.10
C GLN A 134 7.36 21.11 0.18
N HIS A 135 6.46 20.13 0.36
CA HIS A 135 5.29 19.96 -0.49
C HIS A 135 4.03 19.70 0.34
N VAL A 136 3.53 20.74 1.00
CA VAL A 136 2.17 20.75 1.56
C VAL A 136 1.19 20.90 0.38
N LEU A 137 0.36 19.90 0.16
CA LEU A 137 -0.53 19.85 -0.99
C LEU A 137 -1.73 20.80 -0.81
N THR A 138 -2.25 21.31 -1.91
CA THR A 138 -3.49 22.11 -1.92
C THR A 138 -4.69 21.25 -2.32
N LEU A 139 -5.88 21.65 -1.87
CA LEU A 139 -7.13 21.14 -2.40
C LEU A 139 -7.29 21.64 -3.84
N ALA A 140 -7.52 20.72 -4.77
CA ALA A 140 -7.56 21.02 -6.20
C ALA A 140 -8.58 22.12 -6.53
N GLY A 141 -8.18 23.04 -7.40
CA GLY A 141 -8.99 24.22 -7.76
C GLY A 141 -9.02 25.32 -6.69
N THR A 142 -8.24 25.21 -5.62
CA THR A 142 -8.15 26.22 -4.55
C THR A 142 -6.68 26.47 -4.14
N ASN A 143 -6.46 27.43 -3.24
CA ASN A 143 -5.18 27.65 -2.57
C ASN A 143 -5.19 27.17 -1.11
N GLU A 144 -6.20 26.39 -0.72
CA GLU A 144 -6.36 25.90 0.65
C GLU A 144 -5.53 24.64 0.86
N HIS A 145 -4.88 24.56 2.02
CA HIS A 145 -4.05 23.40 2.43
C HIS A 145 -4.73 22.53 3.48
N ARG A 146 -5.92 22.92 3.95
CA ARG A 146 -6.67 22.24 5.00
C ARG A 146 -8.07 21.94 4.52
N TYR A 147 -8.46 20.68 4.61
CA TYR A 147 -9.82 20.23 4.38
C TYR A 147 -10.56 20.19 5.72
N LEU A 148 -11.65 20.95 5.85
CA LEU A 148 -12.43 21.00 7.09
C LEU A 148 -13.33 19.76 7.23
N VAL A 149 -13.27 19.13 8.40
CA VAL A 149 -14.04 17.94 8.73
C VAL A 149 -15.24 18.34 9.57
N SER A 150 -16.43 17.95 9.11
CA SER A 150 -17.68 18.09 9.87
C SER A 150 -18.01 16.80 10.60
N SER A 151 -18.78 16.88 11.69
CA SER A 151 -19.13 15.74 12.54
C SER A 151 -20.10 14.71 11.92
N MET A 152 -20.59 14.94 10.70
CA MET A 152 -21.62 14.10 10.06
C MET A 152 -21.12 13.28 8.87
N GLN A 153 -19.85 13.41 8.50
CA GLN A 153 -19.28 12.77 7.32
C GLN A 153 -18.21 11.75 7.71
N TRP A 154 -18.40 10.48 7.35
CA TRP A 154 -17.50 9.38 7.75
C TRP A 154 -16.50 9.01 6.66
N GLU A 155 -16.85 9.24 5.40
CA GLU A 155 -15.97 9.02 4.27
C GLU A 155 -15.73 10.34 3.55
N HIS A 156 -14.47 10.63 3.24
CA HIS A 156 -14.06 11.86 2.57
C HIS A 156 -13.29 11.52 1.31
N GLU A 157 -13.83 11.96 0.18
CA GLU A 157 -13.11 11.98 -1.09
C GLU A 157 -12.65 13.41 -1.36
N ILE A 158 -11.34 13.60 -1.48
CA ILE A 158 -10.71 14.92 -1.50
C ILE A 158 -9.80 14.97 -2.72
N ASP A 159 -10.01 15.96 -3.56
CA ASP A 159 -9.15 16.17 -4.72
C ASP A 159 -7.95 17.04 -4.31
N LEU A 160 -6.74 16.52 -4.52
CA LEU A 160 -5.47 17.16 -4.20
C LEU A 160 -4.68 17.44 -5.46
N GLN A 161 -4.01 18.59 -5.49
CA GLN A 161 -3.11 18.96 -6.59
C GLN A 161 -1.70 18.46 -6.29
N LEU A 162 -1.20 17.50 -7.08
CA LEU A 162 0.21 17.12 -7.02
C LEU A 162 1.10 18.24 -7.59
N PRO A 163 2.33 18.45 -7.07
CA PRO A 163 3.24 19.44 -7.63
C PRO A 163 3.70 19.01 -9.05
N PRO A 164 3.72 19.91 -10.04
CA PRO A 164 4.07 19.59 -11.42
C PRO A 164 5.55 19.20 -11.61
N GLU A 165 6.43 19.61 -10.70
CA GLU A 165 7.86 19.33 -10.73
C GLU A 165 8.25 18.02 -10.03
N VAL A 166 7.35 17.44 -9.23
CA VAL A 166 7.67 16.27 -8.41
C VAL A 166 7.53 14.98 -9.23
N VAL A 167 8.59 14.18 -9.21
CA VAL A 167 8.67 12.82 -9.77
C VAL A 167 9.43 11.96 -8.75
N CYS A 168 8.98 10.73 -8.55
CA CYS A 168 9.54 9.81 -7.56
C CYS A 168 9.20 8.36 -7.89
N THR A 169 10.16 7.46 -7.71
CA THR A 169 9.92 6.02 -7.76
C THR A 169 9.22 5.53 -6.49
N GLN A 170 9.41 6.25 -5.38
CA GLN A 170 8.67 6.07 -4.13
C GLN A 170 8.57 7.43 -3.44
N CYS A 171 7.40 8.03 -3.45
CA CYS A 171 7.02 9.16 -2.62
C CYS A 171 6.33 8.66 -1.35
N VAL A 172 6.43 9.46 -0.29
CA VAL A 172 5.55 9.33 0.87
C VAL A 172 4.48 10.41 0.80
N LEU A 173 3.22 10.00 0.69
CA LEU A 173 2.06 10.86 0.91
C LEU A 173 1.63 10.72 2.36
N GLN A 174 1.77 11.80 3.13
CA GLN A 174 1.34 11.87 4.52
C GLN A 174 -0.04 12.51 4.61
N TRP A 175 -0.96 11.85 5.31
CA TRP A 175 -2.21 12.44 5.77
C TRP A 175 -2.09 12.73 7.26
N THR A 176 -2.48 13.93 7.68
CA THR A 176 -2.62 14.31 9.09
C THR A 176 -4.05 14.75 9.35
N TYR A 177 -4.65 14.24 10.41
CA TYR A 177 -5.92 14.70 10.95
C TYR A 177 -5.71 15.32 12.32
N THR A 178 -6.06 16.59 12.46
CA THR A 178 -6.03 17.31 13.74
C THR A 178 -7.47 17.52 14.22
N THR A 179 -7.82 16.95 15.37
CA THR A 179 -9.19 17.05 15.89
C THR A 179 -9.45 18.39 16.58
N GLY A 180 -10.71 18.82 16.57
CA GLY A 180 -11.16 20.11 17.10
C GLY A 180 -12.22 20.00 18.20
N ASN A 181 -12.43 18.81 18.74
CA ASN A 181 -13.47 18.51 19.74
C ASN A 181 -12.99 18.65 21.20
N SER A 182 -11.77 19.18 21.42
CA SER A 182 -11.18 19.36 22.77
C SER A 182 -10.92 20.84 23.10
N PRO A 183 -11.94 21.70 23.30
CA PRO A 183 -11.73 23.11 23.61
C PRO A 183 -10.92 23.29 24.89
N GLY A 184 -9.84 24.08 24.81
CA GLY A 184 -8.96 24.36 25.95
C GLY A 184 -7.90 23.29 26.23
N TYR A 185 -7.84 22.22 25.43
CA TYR A 185 -6.82 21.18 25.52
C TYR A 185 -6.12 21.00 24.16
N PRO A 186 -4.88 20.47 24.14
CA PRO A 186 -4.25 20.09 22.88
C PRO A 186 -5.07 19.06 22.12
N PRO A 187 -5.09 19.11 20.77
CA PRO A 187 -5.90 18.22 19.95
C PRO A 187 -5.33 16.79 19.95
N GLU A 188 -6.17 15.82 19.63
CA GLU A 188 -5.64 14.52 19.21
C GLU A 188 -5.27 14.57 17.73
N MET A 189 -4.24 13.81 17.36
CA MET A 189 -3.69 13.81 16.01
C MET A 189 -3.56 12.40 15.49
N PHE A 190 -3.94 12.20 14.23
CA PHE A 190 -3.74 10.94 13.50
C PHE A 190 -2.84 11.23 12.31
N VAL A 191 -1.84 10.39 12.11
CA VAL A 191 -0.91 10.55 10.99
C VAL A 191 -0.79 9.21 10.26
N ASN A 192 -0.90 9.23 8.95
CA ASN A 192 -0.72 8.06 8.11
C ASN A 192 0.27 8.39 6.99
N CYS A 193 0.98 7.36 6.51
CA CYS A 193 1.84 7.45 5.35
C CYS A 193 1.42 6.40 4.32
N ALA A 194 1.25 6.80 3.06
CA ALA A 194 1.14 5.91 1.92
C ALA A 194 2.36 6.05 1.01
N ASP A 195 2.83 4.91 0.51
CA ASP A 195 3.91 4.86 -0.48
C ASP A 195 3.28 4.91 -1.89
N VAL A 196 3.62 5.94 -2.67
CA VAL A 196 3.06 6.16 -4.02
C VAL A 196 4.19 6.43 -5.02
N ALA A 197 3.96 6.24 -6.31
CA ALA A 197 4.92 6.64 -7.34
C ALA A 197 4.34 7.75 -8.21
N ILE A 198 5.18 8.69 -8.62
CA ILE A 198 4.80 9.79 -9.51
C ILE A 198 5.74 9.78 -10.68
N VAL A 199 5.21 9.48 -11.87
CA VAL A 199 5.98 9.42 -13.12
C VAL A 199 5.88 10.74 -13.89
N GLY A 200 6.90 11.04 -14.70
CA GLY A 200 6.86 12.19 -15.60
C GLY A 200 5.93 11.97 -16.80
N ASP A 201 5.81 12.99 -17.65
CA ASP A 201 5.02 12.90 -18.87
C ASP A 201 5.62 11.83 -19.79
N VAL A 202 4.81 10.83 -20.15
CA VAL A 202 5.15 9.87 -21.21
C VAL A 202 5.14 10.65 -22.52
N SER A 203 6.27 11.27 -22.87
CA SER A 203 6.45 11.89 -24.18
C SER A 203 6.41 10.79 -25.24
N SER A 204 5.40 10.85 -26.09
CA SER A 204 5.32 10.13 -27.34
C SER A 204 6.53 10.49 -28.23
N VAL A 205 7.47 9.55 -28.35
CA VAL A 205 8.32 9.44 -29.54
C VAL A 205 8.28 7.99 -30.02
N ALA A 206 8.06 7.87 -31.32
CA ALA A 206 7.76 6.70 -32.12
C ALA A 206 8.85 5.61 -32.14
N GLU A 207 8.41 4.34 -32.06
CA GLU A 207 8.70 3.20 -32.97
C GLU A 207 10.17 2.81 -33.33
N PRO A 208 10.39 1.58 -33.79
CA PRO A 208 11.03 0.48 -33.08
C PRO A 208 12.55 0.38 -33.36
N PHE A 209 13.34 0.01 -32.35
CA PHE A 209 14.72 -0.41 -32.61
C PHE A 209 14.72 -1.76 -33.32
N THR A 210 15.07 -1.67 -34.60
CA THR A 210 15.32 -2.74 -35.55
C THR A 210 16.46 -3.64 -35.05
N SER A 211 16.18 -4.93 -35.00
CA SER A 211 17.10 -6.02 -34.72
C SER A 211 18.07 -6.30 -35.86
N SER A 212 19.31 -6.69 -35.54
CA SER A 212 20.11 -7.59 -36.38
C SER A 212 21.28 -8.22 -35.60
N PRO A 213 21.84 -9.36 -36.05
CA PRO A 213 21.62 -10.63 -35.36
C PRO A 213 22.89 -11.25 -34.79
N LEU A 214 22.76 -12.09 -33.75
CA LEU A 214 23.69 -13.19 -33.54
C LEU A 214 22.99 -14.54 -33.75
N LYS A 215 23.73 -15.40 -34.45
CA LYS A 215 23.35 -16.70 -35.00
C LYS A 215 22.93 -17.72 -33.93
N SER A 216 21.96 -18.53 -34.36
CA SER A 216 21.47 -19.85 -33.91
C SER A 216 22.55 -20.82 -33.36
N PRO A 217 22.20 -21.89 -32.61
CA PRO A 217 21.53 -23.05 -33.22
C PRO A 217 20.23 -23.52 -32.53
N ASN A 218 19.28 -23.93 -33.37
CA ASN A 218 18.14 -24.81 -33.07
C ASN A 218 18.57 -26.13 -32.42
N THR A 219 17.75 -26.68 -31.52
CA THR A 219 17.05 -28.00 -31.62
C THR A 219 16.26 -28.26 -30.32
N PRO A 220 15.05 -28.86 -30.35
CA PRO A 220 14.18 -29.02 -29.19
C PRO A 220 14.67 -30.17 -28.29
N GLY A 221 14.99 -29.85 -27.04
CA GLY A 221 15.34 -30.83 -26.01
C GLY A 221 14.48 -30.61 -24.78
N THR A 222 13.62 -31.60 -24.49
CA THR A 222 12.91 -31.77 -23.23
C THR A 222 13.93 -31.78 -22.08
N LEU A 223 14.02 -30.69 -21.31
CA LEU A 223 14.93 -30.58 -20.18
C LEU A 223 14.16 -30.72 -18.87
N THR A 224 14.08 -31.94 -18.37
CA THR A 224 13.89 -32.23 -16.95
C THR A 224 15.17 -31.80 -16.23
N THR A 225 15.14 -30.65 -15.54
CA THR A 225 16.33 -30.11 -14.85
C THR A 225 16.16 -30.27 -13.34
N THR A 226 17.15 -30.89 -12.72
CA THR A 226 17.30 -31.09 -11.28
C THR A 226 17.48 -29.76 -10.54
N ILE A 227 16.79 -29.62 -9.40
CA ILE A 227 16.77 -28.45 -8.52
C ILE A 227 18.17 -28.18 -7.96
N GLY A 228 18.87 -27.27 -8.61
CA GLY A 228 20.22 -26.77 -8.29
C GLY A 228 20.54 -25.47 -9.05
N ASP A 229 19.87 -25.25 -10.20
CA ASP A 229 19.96 -24.05 -11.05
C ASP A 229 18.65 -23.24 -11.10
N SER A 230 17.93 -23.11 -9.97
CA SER A 230 16.65 -22.38 -9.92
C SER A 230 16.84 -20.85 -9.93
N LYS A 231 17.39 -20.30 -11.02
CA LYS A 231 17.35 -18.87 -11.33
C LYS A 231 16.61 -18.64 -12.65
N GLY A 232 15.27 -18.72 -12.55
CA GLY A 232 14.35 -18.21 -13.56
C GLY A 232 14.29 -19.01 -14.88
N CYS A 233 13.16 -18.90 -15.57
CA CYS A 233 13.02 -19.38 -16.93
C CYS A 233 13.49 -18.30 -17.89
N SER A 234 14.33 -18.64 -18.87
CA SER A 234 14.77 -17.69 -19.90
C SER A 234 13.59 -17.25 -20.78
N ASN A 235 12.60 -18.12 -20.96
CA ASN A 235 11.33 -17.84 -21.64
C ASN A 235 10.19 -18.52 -20.84
N GLY A 236 9.19 -17.75 -20.42
CA GLY A 236 8.03 -18.24 -19.67
C GLY A 236 8.14 -18.09 -18.15
N VAL A 237 7.34 -18.87 -17.41
CA VAL A 237 7.19 -18.84 -15.96
C VAL A 237 7.56 -20.20 -15.38
N LEU A 238 8.34 -20.22 -14.30
CA LEU A 238 8.67 -21.44 -13.58
C LEU A 238 7.46 -21.91 -12.77
N MET A 239 6.74 -22.93 -13.25
CA MET A 239 5.64 -23.55 -12.51
C MET A 239 6.17 -24.68 -11.64
N CYS A 240 5.80 -24.67 -10.37
CA CYS A 240 6.22 -25.65 -9.38
C CYS A 240 5.00 -26.32 -8.76
N HIS A 241 5.05 -27.63 -8.63
CA HIS A 241 3.94 -28.44 -8.15
C HIS A 241 4.37 -29.28 -6.96
N GLY A 242 3.41 -29.55 -6.07
CA GLY A 242 3.60 -30.43 -4.92
C GLY A 242 3.80 -31.89 -5.30
N THR A 243 4.39 -32.64 -4.38
CA THR A 243 4.39 -34.12 -4.39
C THR A 243 3.69 -34.61 -3.12
N PRO A 244 2.49 -35.23 -3.21
CA PRO A 244 1.77 -35.63 -4.43
C PRO A 244 1.19 -34.45 -5.24
N PRO A 245 0.97 -34.64 -6.56
CA PRO A 245 0.38 -33.61 -7.42
C PRO A 245 -1.10 -33.32 -7.05
N ASP A 246 -1.64 -32.22 -7.59
CA ASP A 246 -3.04 -31.79 -7.48
C ASP A 246 -3.52 -31.30 -6.09
N ASP A 247 -2.62 -31.08 -5.14
CA ASP A 247 -2.90 -30.31 -3.93
C ASP A 247 -2.58 -28.82 -4.17
N VAL A 248 -3.63 -28.00 -4.26
CA VAL A 248 -3.54 -26.55 -4.48
C VAL A 248 -2.70 -25.85 -3.41
N THR A 249 -2.71 -26.35 -2.18
CA THR A 249 -1.93 -25.79 -1.06
C THR A 249 -0.45 -26.05 -1.25
N GLU A 250 -0.09 -27.28 -1.64
CA GLU A 250 1.29 -27.66 -1.93
C GLU A 250 1.80 -27.00 -3.22
N GLU A 251 0.95 -26.88 -4.25
CA GLU A 251 1.27 -26.18 -5.49
C GLU A 251 1.59 -24.69 -5.21
N ARG A 252 0.76 -24.03 -4.39
CA ARG A 252 1.01 -22.66 -3.96
C ARG A 252 2.30 -22.54 -3.17
N PHE A 253 2.52 -23.42 -2.18
CA PHE A 253 3.75 -23.45 -1.41
C PHE A 253 4.98 -23.58 -2.33
N CYS A 254 4.94 -24.51 -3.27
CA CYS A 254 6.04 -24.75 -4.20
C CYS A 254 6.29 -23.54 -5.11
N ASN A 255 5.25 -22.93 -5.69
CA ASN A 255 5.41 -21.73 -6.51
C ASN A 255 5.94 -20.52 -5.72
N GLU A 256 5.51 -20.33 -4.47
CA GLU A 256 5.96 -19.22 -3.63
C GLU A 256 7.43 -19.37 -3.18
N HIS A 257 7.85 -20.60 -2.84
CA HIS A 257 9.17 -20.86 -2.26
C HIS A 257 10.24 -21.18 -3.29
N CYS A 258 9.93 -22.00 -4.31
CA CYS A 258 10.91 -22.42 -5.30
C CYS A 258 11.30 -21.29 -6.25
N ARG A 259 10.39 -20.39 -6.62
CA ARG A 259 10.72 -19.21 -7.46
C ARG A 259 11.64 -18.22 -6.77
N LYS A 260 11.55 -18.15 -5.44
CA LYS A 260 12.40 -17.30 -4.60
C LYS A 260 13.70 -18.00 -4.17
N GLY A 261 13.90 -19.26 -4.58
CA GLY A 261 15.08 -20.04 -4.23
C GLY A 261 15.24 -20.24 -2.72
N THR A 262 14.15 -20.35 -1.95
CA THR A 262 14.24 -20.53 -0.51
C THR A 262 14.67 -21.96 -0.17
N SER A 263 15.28 -22.15 1.01
CA SER A 263 15.67 -23.47 1.52
C SER A 263 14.50 -24.43 1.72
N SER A 264 13.28 -23.90 1.75
CA SER A 264 12.03 -24.69 1.87
C SER A 264 11.65 -25.40 0.57
N CYS A 265 12.20 -24.98 -0.58
CA CYS A 265 12.03 -25.68 -1.84
C CYS A 265 12.93 -26.92 -1.86
N THR A 266 12.33 -28.11 -1.72
CA THR A 266 13.07 -29.38 -1.74
C THR A 266 12.56 -30.28 -2.86
N THR A 267 13.46 -31.04 -3.49
CA THR A 267 13.12 -32.04 -4.52
C THR A 267 12.20 -33.15 -4.03
N LYS A 268 12.09 -33.33 -2.70
CA LYS A 268 11.19 -34.30 -2.07
C LYS A 268 9.76 -33.78 -1.92
N ARG A 269 9.55 -32.47 -2.04
CA ARG A 269 8.26 -31.80 -1.82
C ARG A 269 7.73 -31.12 -3.06
N CYS A 270 8.63 -30.62 -3.91
CA CYS A 270 8.30 -29.81 -5.07
C CYS A 270 9.05 -30.30 -6.32
N TYR A 271 8.37 -30.31 -7.45
CA TYR A 271 8.99 -30.41 -8.78
C TYR A 271 8.62 -29.17 -9.60
N CYS A 272 9.54 -28.65 -10.41
CA CYS A 272 9.32 -27.43 -11.17
C CYS A 272 9.64 -27.62 -12.65
N GLN A 273 8.89 -26.95 -13.52
CA GLN A 273 9.11 -26.90 -14.96
C GLN A 273 8.86 -25.49 -15.50
N CYS A 274 9.60 -25.12 -16.54
CA CYS A 274 9.38 -23.86 -17.23
C CYS A 274 8.21 -24.01 -18.19
N GLU A 275 7.16 -23.23 -17.94
CA GLU A 275 5.96 -23.19 -18.75
C GLU A 275 5.92 -21.90 -19.55
N ASN A 276 5.55 -21.99 -20.83
CA ASN A 276 5.45 -20.83 -21.68
C ASN A 276 4.14 -20.06 -21.41
N ILE A 277 4.09 -19.36 -20.28
CA ILE A 277 2.93 -18.59 -19.84
C ILE A 277 3.18 -17.11 -20.08
N THR A 278 2.20 -16.42 -20.66
CA THR A 278 2.18 -14.95 -20.70
C THR A 278 1.04 -14.44 -19.84
N CYS A 279 1.35 -13.56 -18.90
CA CYS A 279 0.38 -12.85 -18.08
C CYS A 279 0.39 -11.36 -18.43
N LYS A 280 -0.80 -10.81 -18.65
CA LYS A 280 -1.00 -9.38 -18.92
C LYS A 280 -2.12 -8.83 -18.06
N ALA A 281 -1.93 -7.61 -17.59
CA ALA A 281 -2.98 -6.81 -17.01
C ALA A 281 -4.01 -6.48 -18.10
N ILE A 282 -5.29 -6.46 -17.74
CA ILE A 282 -6.40 -6.16 -18.65
C ILE A 282 -7.31 -5.08 -18.08
N GLY A 283 -8.17 -4.52 -18.93
CA GLY A 283 -9.12 -3.49 -18.53
C GLY A 283 -8.40 -2.21 -18.12
N ALA A 284 -8.76 -1.65 -16.97
CA ALA A 284 -8.19 -0.38 -16.47
C ALA A 284 -6.67 -0.44 -16.19
N PHE A 285 -6.07 -1.63 -16.19
CA PHE A 285 -4.66 -1.85 -15.88
C PHE A 285 -3.81 -2.23 -17.10
N GLU A 286 -4.42 -2.32 -18.30
CA GLU A 286 -3.74 -2.70 -19.53
C GLU A 286 -2.56 -1.75 -19.85
N GLY A 287 -1.43 -2.32 -20.26
CA GLY A 287 -0.22 -1.57 -20.57
C GLY A 287 0.67 -1.22 -19.37
N GLN A 288 0.24 -1.50 -18.13
CA GLN A 288 1.05 -1.29 -16.94
C GLN A 288 1.98 -2.49 -16.69
N THR A 289 3.26 -2.34 -17.02
CA THR A 289 4.27 -3.43 -16.90
C THR A 289 4.46 -3.93 -15.47
N SER A 290 4.27 -3.08 -14.46
CA SER A 290 4.28 -3.47 -13.05
C SER A 290 3.09 -4.36 -12.69
N VAL A 291 1.92 -4.10 -13.27
CA VAL A 291 0.72 -4.93 -13.09
C VAL A 291 0.84 -6.21 -13.92
N ASP A 292 1.48 -6.19 -15.09
CA ASP A 292 1.83 -7.41 -15.83
C ASP A 292 2.72 -8.35 -14.98
N ALA A 293 3.72 -7.81 -14.29
CA ALA A 293 4.59 -8.57 -13.39
C ALA A 293 3.83 -9.10 -12.17
N TRP A 294 2.90 -8.31 -11.63
CA TRP A 294 2.00 -8.75 -10.56
C TRP A 294 1.05 -9.86 -11.03
N CYS A 295 0.43 -9.73 -12.21
CA CYS A 295 -0.39 -10.76 -12.83
C CYS A 295 0.41 -12.05 -13.01
N THR A 296 1.66 -11.94 -13.47
CA THR A 296 2.57 -13.08 -13.57
C THR A 296 2.74 -13.74 -12.21
N THR A 297 2.96 -12.98 -11.14
CA THR A 297 3.20 -13.53 -9.80
C THR A 297 1.94 -14.19 -9.21
N ILE A 298 0.81 -13.49 -9.20
CA ILE A 298 -0.42 -13.91 -8.51
C ILE A 298 -1.17 -14.99 -9.28
N CYS A 299 -1.23 -14.89 -10.60
CA CYS A 299 -2.01 -15.85 -11.37
C CYS A 299 -1.31 -17.19 -11.60
N THR A 300 -0.01 -17.28 -11.32
CA THR A 300 0.76 -18.51 -11.52
C THR A 300 1.16 -19.14 -10.19
N LEU A 301 0.48 -18.79 -9.09
CA LEU A 301 0.63 -19.48 -7.81
C LEU A 301 0.08 -20.92 -7.87
N THR A 302 -0.82 -21.16 -8.81
CA THR A 302 -1.54 -22.42 -9.04
C THR A 302 -1.64 -22.67 -10.55
N SER A 303 -1.86 -23.93 -10.93
CA SER A 303 -1.94 -24.36 -12.34
C SER A 303 -3.17 -23.84 -13.10
N ASP A 304 -4.18 -23.36 -12.38
CA ASP A 304 -5.46 -22.88 -12.92
C ASP A 304 -5.39 -21.51 -13.62
N LEU A 305 -4.22 -20.86 -13.62
CA LEU A 305 -3.92 -19.56 -14.24
C LEU A 305 -4.99 -18.49 -13.94
N CYS A 306 -4.75 -17.70 -12.90
CA CYS A 306 -5.69 -16.73 -12.33
C CYS A 306 -6.98 -17.40 -11.83
N SER A 307 -7.03 -17.63 -10.52
CA SER A 307 -8.28 -17.92 -9.81
C SER A 307 -9.33 -16.85 -10.13
N THR A 308 -10.62 -17.19 -10.00
CA THR A 308 -11.76 -16.33 -10.39
C THR A 308 -11.68 -14.90 -9.85
N ALA A 309 -11.00 -14.70 -8.71
CA ALA A 309 -10.83 -13.40 -8.06
C ALA A 309 -9.95 -12.38 -8.81
N ASN A 310 -9.18 -12.78 -9.83
CA ASN A 310 -8.27 -11.87 -10.55
C ASN A 310 -8.50 -11.88 -12.08
N ARG A 311 -9.52 -12.58 -12.58
CA ARG A 311 -9.79 -12.72 -14.02
C ARG A 311 -10.32 -11.46 -14.68
N ASP A 312 -10.77 -10.49 -13.90
CA ASP A 312 -11.18 -9.15 -14.31
C ASP A 312 -10.01 -8.16 -14.43
N ARG A 313 -8.85 -8.51 -13.86
CA ARG A 313 -7.65 -7.66 -13.80
C ARG A 313 -6.45 -8.23 -14.54
N CYS A 314 -6.40 -9.54 -14.67
CA CYS A 314 -5.30 -10.27 -15.28
C CYS A 314 -5.81 -11.30 -16.28
N ARG A 315 -5.09 -11.42 -17.39
CA ARG A 315 -5.23 -12.49 -18.36
C ARG A 315 -3.91 -13.22 -18.50
N CYS A 316 -3.88 -14.47 -18.04
CA CYS A 316 -2.76 -15.38 -18.21
C CYS A 316 -3.14 -16.52 -19.15
N VAL A 317 -2.26 -16.83 -20.10
CA VAL A 317 -2.48 -17.90 -21.08
C VAL A 317 -1.20 -18.66 -21.34
N TYR A 318 -1.32 -19.97 -21.54
CA TYR A 318 -0.26 -20.78 -22.15
C TYR A 318 -0.07 -20.36 -23.61
N ARG A 319 1.17 -20.27 -24.04
CA ARG A 319 1.59 -20.01 -25.41
C ARG A 319 2.20 -21.29 -25.97
N TYR A 320 1.56 -21.84 -26.99
CA TYR A 320 2.06 -22.98 -27.77
C TYR A 320 2.81 -22.49 -29.00
#